data_AF-A0A7R7VV24-F1
#
_entry.id   AF-A0A7R7VV24-F1
#
_cell.length_a   1.000
_cell.length_b   1.000
_cell.length_c   1.000
_cell.angle_alpha   90.00
_cell.angle_beta   90.00
_cell.angle_gamma   90.00
#
_symmetry.space_group_name_H-M   'P 1'
#
loop_
_entity.id
_entity.type
_entity.pdbx_description
1 polymer ?
#
loop_
_entity_poly.entity_id
_entity_poly.type
_entity_poly.pdbx_seq_one_letter_code
_entity_poly.pdbx_strand_id
1 'polypeptide(L)'
;MSAAPRPPFLPGSLEEFTEHAATHHSEWFQYCRLAYEYIEEAEAAITEARGQADQTSLKLQASEMEVSRLKEELSALHLKQEKNQA
;
A
#
# COMPACT_ATOMS: atom_id res chain seq x y z
N MET A 1 -0.90 12.51 1.32
CA MET A 1 -0.06 12.48 0.10
C MET A 1 -0.36 13.71 -0.73
N SER A 2 0.68 14.31 -1.28
CA SER A 2 0.61 15.42 -2.25
C SER A 2 -0.22 15.00 -3.46
N ALA A 3 -0.91 15.93 -4.12
CA ALA A 3 -1.53 15.62 -5.40
C ALA A 3 -0.43 15.39 -6.46
N ALA A 4 -0.67 14.49 -7.42
CA ALA A 4 0.28 14.26 -8.51
C ALA A 4 0.55 15.58 -9.27
N PRO A 5 1.82 15.94 -9.49
CA PRO A 5 2.16 17.16 -10.19
C PRO A 5 1.63 17.10 -11.62
N ARG A 6 1.19 18.24 -12.13
CA ARG A 6 0.69 18.37 -13.49
C ARG A 6 1.71 19.12 -14.35
N PRO A 7 1.85 18.72 -15.63
CA PRO A 7 2.69 19.49 -16.53
C PRO A 7 2.08 20.88 -16.78
N PRO A 8 2.90 21.85 -17.21
CA PRO A 8 2.43 23.20 -17.53
C PRO A 8 1.34 23.20 -18.61
N PHE A 9 1.47 22.29 -19.58
CA PHE A 9 0.45 21.98 -20.56
C PHE A 9 0.57 20.50 -20.99
N LEU A 10 -0.44 19.99 -21.69
CA LEU A 10 -0.44 18.62 -22.21
C LEU A 10 -0.19 18.64 -23.73
N PRO A 11 1.05 18.42 -24.20
CA PRO A 11 1.35 18.37 -25.63
C PRO A 11 0.67 17.19 -26.32
N GLY A 12 0.05 17.44 -27.47
CA GLY A 12 -0.48 16.42 -28.37
C GLY A 12 0.57 15.86 -29.34
N SER A 13 1.70 16.56 -29.51
CA SER A 13 2.81 16.17 -30.39
C SER A 13 4.17 16.58 -29.82
N LEU A 14 5.25 16.02 -30.39
CA LEU A 14 6.61 16.39 -30.01
C LEU A 14 6.92 17.84 -30.43
N GLU A 15 6.37 18.28 -31.56
CA GLU A 15 6.49 19.64 -32.07
C GLU A 15 5.89 20.65 -31.07
N GLU A 16 4.66 20.41 -30.61
CA GLU A 16 4.00 21.25 -29.61
C GLU A 16 4.80 21.30 -28.30
N PHE A 17 5.31 20.15 -27.84
CA PHE A 17 6.19 20.09 -26.67
C PHE A 17 7.43 20.97 -26.86
N THR A 18 8.11 20.82 -28.00
CA THR A 18 9.39 21.51 -28.27
C THR A 18 9.19 23.02 -28.33
N GLU A 19 8.15 23.47 -29.02
CA GLU A 19 7.81 24.89 -29.14
C GLU A 19 7.50 25.53 -27.77
N HIS A 20 6.67 24.87 -26.97
CA HIS A 20 6.30 25.39 -25.66
C HIS A 20 7.43 25.28 -24.64
N ALA A 21 8.21 24.18 -24.65
CA ALA A 21 9.33 23.98 -23.75
C ALA A 21 10.45 25.00 -24.01
N ALA A 22 10.67 25.42 -25.26
CA ALA A 22 11.65 26.46 -25.57
C ALA A 22 11.41 27.76 -24.77
N THR A 23 10.13 28.14 -24.59
CA THR A 23 9.73 29.38 -23.92
C THR A 23 9.36 29.19 -22.44
N HIS A 24 9.01 27.97 -22.00
CA HIS A 24 8.59 27.66 -20.63
C HIS A 24 9.47 26.57 -19.97
N HIS A 25 10.76 26.52 -20.33
CA HIS A 25 11.69 25.48 -19.89
C HIS A 25 11.84 25.41 -18.36
N SER A 26 11.72 26.53 -17.65
CA SER A 26 11.78 26.57 -16.18
C SER A 26 10.59 25.86 -15.52
N GLU A 27 9.38 26.04 -16.05
CA GLU A 27 8.17 25.37 -15.57
C GLU A 27 8.24 23.87 -15.85
N TRP A 28 8.75 23.49 -17.03
CA TRP A 28 9.00 22.10 -17.38
C TRP A 28 10.05 21.45 -16.48
N PHE A 29 11.14 22.15 -16.16
CA PHE A 29 12.13 21.68 -15.20
C PHE A 29 11.50 21.45 -13.81
N GLN A 30 10.70 22.40 -13.33
CA GLN A 30 10.02 22.28 -12.04
C GLN A 30 9.04 21.10 -12.03
N TYR A 31 8.26 20.92 -13.09
CA TYR A 31 7.37 19.77 -13.24
C TYR A 31 8.16 18.46 -13.18
N CYS A 32 9.23 18.31 -13.95
CA CYS A 32 10.04 17.09 -13.94
C CYS A 32 10.60 16.81 -12.53
N ARG A 33 11.15 17.81 -11.85
CA ARG A 33 11.65 17.65 -10.47
C ARG A 33 10.56 17.19 -9.51
N LEU A 34 9.41 17.87 -9.52
CA LEU A 34 8.27 17.52 -8.66
C LEU A 34 7.71 16.12 -9.00
N ALA A 35 7.71 15.74 -10.27
CA ALA A 35 7.27 14.42 -10.70
C ALA A 35 8.18 13.32 -10.15
N TYR A 36 9.49 13.52 -10.19
CA TYR A 36 10.44 12.59 -9.57
C TYR A 36 10.24 12.49 -8.05
N GLU A 37 10.15 13.62 -7.34
CA GLU A 37 9.90 13.64 -5.90
C GLU A 37 8.59 12.91 -5.54
N TYR A 38 7.52 13.16 -6.29
CA TYR A 38 6.24 12.47 -6.09
C TYR A 38 6.33 10.96 -6.33
N ILE A 39 7.08 10.52 -7.35
CA ILE A 39 7.29 9.09 -7.65
C ILE A 39 8.03 8.43 -6.49
N GLU A 40 9.13 9.03 -6.00
CA GLU A 40 9.89 8.49 -4.86
C GLU A 40 9.03 8.40 -3.60
N GLU A 41 8.25 9.43 -3.29
CA GLU A 41 7.30 9.42 -2.16
C GLU A 41 6.23 8.33 -2.33
N ALA A 42 5.70 8.17 -3.54
CA ALA A 42 4.69 7.16 -3.82
C ALA A 42 5.24 5.74 -3.70
N GLU A 43 6.44 5.48 -4.21
CA GLU A 43 7.11 4.19 -4.10
C GLU A 43 7.41 3.81 -2.64
N ALA A 44 7.88 4.78 -1.84
CA ALA A 44 8.09 4.60 -0.42
C ALA A 44 6.77 4.26 0.30
N ALA A 45 5.70 5.03 0.05
CA ALA A 45 4.39 4.79 0.66
C ALA A 45 3.78 3.44 0.26
N ILE A 46 3.92 3.03 -1.01
CA ILE A 46 3.48 1.71 -1.49
C ILE A 46 4.25 0.60 -0.78
N THR A 47 5.56 0.77 -0.62
CA THR A 47 6.43 -0.22 0.05
C THR A 47 6.05 -0.37 1.51
N GLU A 48 5.82 0.74 2.22
CA GLU A 48 5.34 0.75 3.60
C GLU A 48 3.97 0.07 3.71
N ALA A 49 3.01 0.44 2.86
CA ALA A 49 1.68 -0.14 2.87
C ALA A 49 1.69 -1.66 2.62
N ARG A 50 2.56 -2.14 1.72
CA ARG A 50 2.77 -3.59 1.52
C ARG A 50 3.32 -4.26 2.77
N GLY A 51 4.35 -3.68 3.39
CA GLY A 51 4.91 -4.20 4.63
C GLY A 51 3.88 -4.27 5.77
N GLN A 52 3.03 -3.26 5.90
CA GLN A 52 1.93 -3.24 6.87
C GLN A 52 0.86 -4.30 6.56
N ALA A 53 0.52 -4.49 5.29
CA ALA A 53 -0.43 -5.52 4.86
C ALA A 53 0.10 -6.93 5.17
N ASP A 54 1.35 -7.21 4.85
CA ASP A 54 2.01 -8.49 5.13
C ASP A 54 2.05 -8.76 6.64
N GLN A 55 2.44 -7.76 7.44
CA GLN A 55 2.45 -7.88 8.90
C GLN A 55 1.05 -8.14 9.46
N THR A 56 0.03 -7.48 8.93
CA THR A 56 -1.36 -7.66 9.35
C THR A 56 -1.86 -9.05 8.99
N SER A 57 -1.52 -9.54 7.80
CA SER A 57 -1.84 -10.90 7.34
C SER A 57 -1.24 -11.96 8.28
N LEU A 58 0.03 -11.81 8.65
CA LEU A 58 0.69 -12.73 9.60
C LEU A 58 0.04 -12.71 10.98
N LYS A 59 -0.34 -11.53 11.48
CA LYS A 59 -1.06 -11.40 12.76
C LYS A 59 -2.43 -12.06 12.71
N LEU A 60 -3.15 -11.90 11.60
CA LEU A 60 -4.45 -12.54 11.39
C LEU A 60 -4.29 -14.07 11.42
N GLN A 61 -3.35 -14.62 10.66
CA GLN A 61 -3.09 -16.06 10.63
C GLN A 61 -2.74 -16.61 12.02
N ALA A 62 -1.88 -15.92 12.78
CA ALA A 62 -1.54 -16.33 14.14
C ALA A 62 -2.77 -16.32 15.07
N SER A 63 -3.63 -15.30 14.95
CA SER A 63 -4.87 -15.21 15.72
C SER A 63 -5.85 -16.33 15.35
N GLU A 64 -5.98 -16.68 14.07
CA GLU A 64 -6.85 -17.75 13.59
C GLU A 64 -6.38 -19.13 14.11
N MET A 65 -5.07 -19.35 14.13
CA MET A 65 -4.48 -20.56 14.72
C MET A 65 -4.79 -20.66 16.22
N GLU A 66 -4.65 -19.55 16.95
CA GLU A 66 -4.92 -19.53 18.40
C GLU A 66 -6.41 -19.77 18.70
N VAL A 67 -7.31 -19.16 17.94
CA VAL A 67 -8.75 -19.43 18.05
C VAL A 67 -9.06 -20.89 17.77
N SER A 68 -8.42 -21.50 16.77
CA SER A 68 -8.62 -22.90 16.44
C SER A 68 -8.15 -23.82 17.57
N ARG A 69 -6.96 -23.55 18.13
CA ARG A 69 -6.42 -24.26 19.30
C ARG A 69 -7.37 -24.18 20.50
N LEU A 70 -7.85 -22.99 20.83
CA LEU A 70 -8.77 -22.80 21.96
C LEU A 70 -10.10 -23.52 21.76
N LYS A 71 -10.62 -23.58 20.53
CA LYS A 71 -11.83 -24.35 20.19
C LYS A 71 -11.63 -25.85 20.40
N GLU A 72 -10.48 -26.38 20.02
CA GLU A 72 -10.14 -27.80 20.24
C GLU A 72 -10.02 -28.11 21.73
N GLU A 73 -9.36 -27.25 22.52
CA GLU A 73 -9.24 -27.41 23.97
C GLU A 73 -10.59 -27.38 24.68
N LEU A 74 -11.46 -26.45 24.29
CA LEU A 74 -12.81 -26.34 24.83
C LEU A 74 -13.66 -27.57 24.50
N SER A 75 -13.56 -28.07 23.27
CA SER A 75 -14.24 -29.31 22.85
C SER A 75 -13.75 -30.53 23.64
N ALA A 76 -12.44 -30.63 23.86
CA ALA A 76 -11.85 -31.71 24.65
C ALA A 76 -12.25 -31.64 26.14
N LEU A 77 -12.38 -30.43 26.70
CA LEU A 77 -12.85 -30.21 28.06
C LEU A 77 -14.32 -30.62 28.21
N HIS A 78 -15.20 -30.22 27.29
CA HIS A 78 -16.60 -30.64 27.31
C HIS A 78 -16.75 -32.16 27.26
N LEU A 79 -16.00 -32.85 26.38
CA LEU A 79 -16.03 -34.30 26.30
C LEU A 79 -15.56 -34.98 27.60
N LYS A 80 -14.58 -34.41 28.30
CA LYS A 80 -14.14 -34.91 29.61
C LYS A 80 -15.19 -34.69 30.70
N GLN A 81 -15.89 -33.55 30.67
CA GLN A 81 -16.97 -33.26 31.62
C GLN A 81 -18.14 -34.24 31.47
N GLU A 82 -18.57 -34.49 30.23
CA GLU A 82 -19.64 -35.46 29.94
C GLU A 82 -19.29 -36.86 30.44
N LYS A 83 -18.04 -37.31 30.24
CA LYS A 83 -17.57 -38.62 30.72
C LYS A 83 -17.48 -38.74 32.24
N ASN A 84 -17.28 -37.63 32.96
CA ASN A 84 -17.18 -37.63 34.43
C ASN A 84 -18.56 -37.51 35.12
N GLN A 85 -19.63 -37.22 34.37
CA GLN A 85 -21.00 -37.11 34.87
C GLN A 85 -21.85 -38.36 34.58
N ALA A 86 -21.33 -39.31 33.80
CA ALA A 86 -21.92 -40.62 33.51
C ALA A 86 -21.33 -41.71 34.41
#